data_AF-A0A527MHX6-F1
#
_entry.id   AF-A0A527MHX6-F1
#
_cell.length_a   1.000
_cell.length_b   1.000
_cell.length_c   1.000
_cell.angle_alpha   90.00
_cell.angle_beta   90.00
_cell.angle_gamma   90.00
#
_symmetry.space_group_name_H-M   'P 1'
#
loop_
_entity.id
_entity.type
_entity.pdbx_description
1 polymer ?
#
loop_
_entity_poly.entity_id
_entity_poly.type
_entity_poly.pdbx_seq_one_letter_code
_entity_poly.pdbx_strand_id
1 'polypeptide(L)'
;MRWNILVLASCLASAGCVGNSMSERQDADVRSSLQYDSVPCDQLLAQRDGLAQQYRLPVDAKPSFSNPAMGFGPFTPDMRSKSKRDSDRARGEIDAMNRSMARRECGKPAKPNKLGLTG
;
A
#
# COMPACT_ATOMS: atom_id res chain seq x y z
N MET A 1 30.94 -26.29 27.82
CA MET A 1 30.03 -25.21 28.30
C MET A 1 30.13 -23.91 27.50
N ARG A 2 31.33 -23.41 27.13
CA ARG A 2 31.49 -22.14 26.38
C ARG A 2 30.88 -22.13 24.96
N TRP A 3 30.85 -23.27 24.27
CA TRP A 3 30.31 -23.38 22.91
C TRP A 3 28.79 -23.15 22.85
N ASN A 4 28.04 -23.64 23.84
CA ASN A 4 26.58 -23.51 23.88
C ASN A 4 26.15 -22.05 24.06
N ILE A 5 26.96 -21.23 24.75
CA ILE A 5 26.70 -19.80 24.95
C ILE A 5 26.89 -19.02 23.64
N LEU A 6 27.89 -19.38 22.82
CA LEU A 6 28.10 -18.75 21.50
C LEU A 6 26.96 -19.06 20.53
N VAL A 7 26.44 -20.30 20.55
CA VAL A 7 25.29 -20.69 19.71
C VAL A 7 24.01 -19.95 20.15
N LEU A 8 23.74 -19.89 21.46
CA LEU A 8 22.62 -19.12 22.02
C LEU A 8 22.69 -17.63 21.68
N ALA A 9 23.88 -17.02 21.77
CA ALA A 9 24.07 -15.61 21.40
C ALA A 9 23.83 -15.36 19.90
N SER A 10 24.19 -16.31 19.01
CA SER A 10 23.92 -16.19 17.57
C SER A 10 22.43 -16.31 17.22
N CYS A 11 21.67 -17.13 17.94
CA CYS A 11 20.22 -17.26 17.74
C CYS A 11 19.46 -15.99 18.17
N LEU A 12 19.85 -15.34 19.27
CA LEU A 12 19.21 -14.08 19.69
C LEU A 12 19.45 -12.93 18.71
N ALA A 13 20.62 -12.88 18.05
CA ALA A 13 20.91 -11.88 17.03
C ALA A 13 20.01 -12.02 15.79
N SER A 14 19.61 -13.25 15.43
CA SER A 14 18.70 -13.50 14.29
C SER A 14 17.24 -13.12 14.55
N ALA A 15 16.83 -12.96 15.82
CA ALA A 15 15.46 -12.54 16.17
C ALA A 15 15.27 -11.01 16.15
N GLY A 16 16.36 -10.22 16.12
CA GLY A 16 16.33 -8.76 16.20
C GLY A 16 16.09 -8.01 14.87
N CYS A 17 16.07 -8.71 13.74
CA CYS A 17 15.93 -8.10 12.40
C CYS A 17 14.66 -8.51 11.65
N VAL A 18 13.61 -8.93 12.36
CA VAL A 18 12.31 -9.22 11.73
C VAL A 18 11.40 -8.00 11.92
N GLY A 19 11.45 -7.07 10.98
CA GLY A 19 10.54 -5.93 10.89
C GLY A 19 9.09 -6.41 10.78
N ASN A 20 8.41 -6.47 11.92
CA ASN A 20 7.00 -6.86 12.06
C ASN A 20 6.23 -5.87 12.94
N SER A 21 6.78 -4.67 13.09
CA SER A 21 6.14 -3.62 13.85
C SER A 21 4.98 -3.01 13.06
N MET A 22 4.05 -2.41 13.79
CA MET A 22 2.85 -1.79 13.23
C MET A 22 3.20 -0.72 12.19
N SER A 23 4.20 0.13 12.46
CA SER A 23 4.58 1.21 11.53
C SER A 23 5.12 0.66 10.22
N GLU A 24 6.09 -0.26 10.29
CA GLU A 24 6.69 -0.88 9.10
C GLU A 24 5.64 -1.58 8.24
N ARG A 25 4.68 -2.26 8.88
CA ARG A 25 3.58 -2.94 8.20
C ARG A 25 2.60 -1.98 7.53
N GLN A 26 2.35 -0.82 8.12
CA GLN A 26 1.45 0.19 7.54
C GLN A 26 2.13 0.98 6.42
N ASP A 27 3.43 1.24 6.55
CA ASP A 27 4.22 1.84 5.49
C ASP A 27 4.33 0.90 4.29
N ALA A 28 4.42 -0.41 4.51
CA ALA A 28 4.36 -1.41 3.43
C ALA A 28 2.99 -1.46 2.71
N ASP A 29 1.91 -1.06 3.39
CA ASP A 29 0.58 -0.92 2.78
C ASP A 29 0.52 0.33 1.87
N VAL A 30 1.46 1.28 1.97
CA VAL A 30 1.59 2.40 1.02
C VAL A 30 2.30 1.93 -0.25
N ARG A 31 1.52 1.62 -1.29
CA ARG A 31 2.03 1.06 -2.54
C ARG A 31 2.45 2.15 -3.53
N SER A 32 3.51 1.93 -4.30
CA SER A 32 3.91 2.86 -5.36
C SER A 32 2.90 2.86 -6.51
N SER A 33 2.51 4.05 -6.98
CA SER A 33 1.62 4.21 -8.14
C SER A 33 2.32 3.96 -9.47
N LEU A 34 3.66 4.03 -9.52
CA LEU A 34 4.43 3.91 -10.78
C LEU A 34 4.26 2.56 -11.46
N GLN A 35 4.02 1.51 -10.67
CA GLN A 35 3.81 0.15 -11.19
C GLN A 35 2.53 0.04 -12.05
N TYR A 36 1.59 0.98 -11.89
CA TYR A 36 0.33 1.01 -12.63
C TYR A 36 0.36 1.95 -13.84
N ASP A 37 1.43 2.72 -14.03
CA ASP A 37 1.50 3.71 -15.10
C ASP A 37 1.59 3.08 -16.50
N SER A 38 2.03 1.82 -16.60
CA SER A 38 2.06 1.05 -17.85
C SER A 38 0.76 0.29 -18.14
N VAL A 39 -0.13 0.17 -17.16
CA VAL A 39 -1.40 -0.59 -17.32
C VAL A 39 -2.40 0.24 -18.15
N PRO A 40 -3.09 -0.32 -19.15
CA PRO A 40 -4.15 0.40 -19.88
C PRO A 40 -5.23 0.96 -18.95
N CYS A 41 -5.73 2.18 -19.22
CA CYS A 41 -6.68 2.85 -18.33
C CYS A 41 -7.95 2.03 -18.06
N ASP A 42 -8.53 1.41 -19.09
CA ASP A 42 -9.76 0.61 -18.93
C ASP A 42 -9.52 -0.62 -18.04
N GLN A 43 -8.38 -1.28 -18.21
CA GLN A 43 -7.97 -2.39 -17.37
C GLN A 43 -7.72 -1.94 -15.94
N LEU A 44 -7.10 -0.77 -15.75
CA LEU A 44 -6.81 -0.21 -14.44
C LEU A 44 -8.09 0.17 -13.67
N LEU A 45 -9.08 0.73 -14.36
CA LEU A 45 -10.41 1.02 -13.81
C LEU A 45 -11.11 -0.26 -13.35
N ALA A 46 -11.15 -1.29 -14.22
CA ALA A 46 -11.78 -2.57 -13.90
C ALA A 46 -11.07 -3.28 -12.72
N GLN A 47 -9.74 -3.25 -12.68
CA GLN A 47 -8.96 -3.83 -11.57
C GLN A 47 -9.25 -3.12 -10.25
N ARG A 48 -9.28 -1.78 -10.24
CA ARG A 48 -9.64 -1.02 -9.04
C ARG A 48 -11.05 -1.39 -8.55
N ASP A 49 -12.04 -1.39 -9.45
CA ASP A 49 -13.43 -1.60 -9.09
C ASP A 49 -13.68 -3.04 -8.60
N GLY A 50 -13.05 -4.02 -9.25
CA GLY A 50 -13.07 -5.41 -8.79
C GLY A 50 -12.44 -5.58 -7.40
N LEU A 51 -11.30 -4.93 -7.15
CA LEU A 51 -10.63 -4.97 -5.84
C LEU A 51 -11.46 -4.27 -4.75
N ALA A 52 -12.04 -3.11 -5.07
CA ALA A 52 -12.93 -2.39 -4.17
C ALA A 52 -14.16 -3.23 -3.80
N GLN A 53 -14.78 -3.89 -4.77
CA GLN A 53 -15.92 -4.78 -4.54
C GLN A 53 -15.54 -6.00 -3.70
N GLN A 54 -14.42 -6.66 -4.01
CA GLN A 54 -13.95 -7.85 -3.32
C GLN A 54 -13.77 -7.61 -1.82
N TYR A 55 -13.19 -6.47 -1.46
CA TYR A 55 -12.91 -6.11 -0.06
C TYR A 55 -13.99 -5.22 0.58
N ARG A 56 -15.08 -4.92 -0.15
CA ARG A 56 -16.15 -4.00 0.27
C ARG A 56 -15.61 -2.63 0.70
N LEU A 57 -14.65 -2.14 -0.07
CA LEU A 57 -13.99 -0.85 0.12
C LEU A 57 -14.58 0.18 -0.84
N PRO A 58 -14.51 1.47 -0.48
CA PRO A 58 -14.84 2.52 -1.44
C PRO A 58 -13.74 2.61 -2.51
N VAL A 59 -14.12 3.03 -3.72
CA VAL A 59 -13.20 3.14 -4.87
C VAL A 59 -12.12 4.21 -4.67
N ASP A 60 -12.30 5.15 -3.75
CA ASP A 60 -11.36 6.19 -3.37
C ASP A 60 -10.63 5.90 -2.05
N ALA A 61 -10.62 4.63 -1.62
CA ALA A 61 -9.95 4.21 -0.39
C ALA A 61 -8.47 4.62 -0.38
N LYS A 62 -8.05 5.22 0.74
CA LYS A 62 -6.66 5.59 1.04
C LYS A 62 -6.05 4.63 2.05
N PRO A 63 -4.72 4.48 2.18
CA PRO A 63 -4.09 3.72 3.26
C PRO A 63 -4.59 4.16 4.65
N SER A 64 -4.66 3.25 5.63
CA SER A 64 -5.01 3.57 7.02
C SER A 64 -3.79 3.36 7.88
N PHE A 65 -3.56 4.35 8.73
CA PHE A 65 -2.55 4.29 9.76
C PHE A 65 -3.26 4.16 11.11
N SER A 66 -2.79 3.23 11.93
CA SER A 66 -3.08 3.28 13.36
C SER A 66 -2.16 4.32 13.97
N ASN A 67 -2.65 5.07 14.95
CA ASN A 67 -1.80 5.90 15.78
C ASN A 67 -1.46 5.10 17.04
N PRO A 68 -0.36 4.32 17.07
CA PRO A 68 0.10 3.72 18.31
C PRO A 68 0.45 4.88 19.23
N ALA A 69 -0.23 4.95 20.39
CA ALA A 69 -0.02 6.01 21.35
C ALA A 69 1.49 6.21 21.58
N MET A 70 1.97 7.44 21.32
CA MET A 70 3.30 7.94 21.71
C MET A 70 4.51 7.44 20.90
N GLY A 71 4.43 7.29 19.57
CA GLY A 71 5.64 7.15 18.73
C GLY A 71 6.37 5.81 18.86
N PHE A 72 5.81 4.85 19.60
CA PHE A 72 6.32 3.49 19.73
C PHE A 72 5.94 2.59 18.54
N GLY A 73 5.39 3.15 17.45
CA GLY A 73 4.97 2.38 16.26
C GLY A 73 6.02 1.41 15.70
N PRO A 74 7.32 1.78 15.65
CA PRO A 74 8.39 0.88 15.23
C PRO A 74 8.69 -0.27 16.19
N PHE A 75 8.21 -0.21 17.43
CA PHE A 75 8.45 -1.20 18.48
C PHE A 75 7.18 -1.97 18.87
N THR A 76 6.00 -1.47 18.50
CA THR A 76 4.72 -2.15 18.75
C THR A 76 4.49 -3.24 17.70
N PRO A 77 4.25 -4.50 18.11
CA PRO A 77 4.01 -5.59 17.16
C PRO A 77 2.70 -5.41 16.40
N ASP A 78 2.64 -5.91 15.15
CA ASP A 78 1.43 -5.86 14.34
C ASP A 78 0.32 -6.79 14.84
N MET A 79 -0.60 -6.25 15.64
CA MET A 79 -1.72 -7.00 16.25
C MET A 79 -2.97 -7.07 15.35
N ARG A 80 -2.92 -6.56 14.11
CA ARG A 80 -4.08 -6.61 13.20
C ARG A 80 -4.40 -8.05 12.79
N SER A 81 -5.70 -8.36 12.71
CA SER A 81 -6.16 -9.64 12.15
C SER A 81 -5.73 -9.80 10.69
N LYS A 82 -5.65 -11.03 10.19
CA LYS A 82 -5.34 -11.29 8.76
C LYS A 82 -6.29 -10.55 7.82
N SER A 83 -7.60 -10.64 8.08
CA SER A 83 -8.61 -9.94 7.27
C SER A 83 -8.41 -8.43 7.25
N LYS A 84 -8.05 -7.82 8.39
CA LYS A 84 -7.78 -6.39 8.46
C LYS A 84 -6.53 -6.01 7.66
N ARG A 85 -5.46 -6.79 7.76
CA ARG A 85 -4.23 -6.59 6.97
C ARG A 85 -4.49 -6.71 5.46
N ASP A 86 -5.23 -7.74 5.05
CA ASP A 86 -5.56 -7.94 3.64
C ASP A 86 -6.43 -6.78 3.10
N SER A 87 -7.38 -6.30 3.90
CA SER A 87 -8.19 -5.11 3.57
C SER A 87 -7.35 -3.83 3.50
N ASP A 88 -6.46 -3.57 4.45
CA ASP A 88 -5.62 -2.38 4.45
C ASP A 88 -4.64 -2.37 3.27
N ARG A 89 -4.09 -3.53 2.92
CA ARG A 89 -3.30 -3.71 1.69
C ARG A 89 -4.10 -3.38 0.44
N ALA A 90 -5.34 -3.86 0.35
CA ALA A 90 -6.22 -3.55 -0.79
C ALA A 90 -6.51 -2.03 -0.88
N ARG A 91 -6.69 -1.34 0.25
CA ARG A 91 -6.83 0.14 0.28
C ARG A 91 -5.59 0.83 -0.29
N GLY A 92 -4.40 0.31 0.04
CA GLY A 92 -3.13 0.80 -0.52
C GLY A 92 -2.99 0.60 -2.02
N GLU A 93 -3.41 -0.55 -2.54
CA GLU A 93 -3.42 -0.83 -3.98
C GLU A 93 -4.43 0.05 -4.72
N ILE A 94 -5.65 0.23 -4.19
CA ILE A 94 -6.66 1.16 -4.72
C ILE A 94 -6.12 2.59 -4.80
N ASP A 95 -5.51 3.11 -3.73
CA ASP A 95 -4.93 4.46 -3.71
C ASP A 95 -3.82 4.61 -4.75
N ALA A 96 -2.94 3.61 -4.87
CA ALA A 96 -1.87 3.62 -5.86
C ALA A 96 -2.40 3.65 -7.31
N MET A 97 -3.42 2.83 -7.61
CA MET A 97 -4.12 2.83 -8.90
C MET A 97 -4.77 4.20 -9.17
N ASN A 98 -5.49 4.76 -8.19
CA ASN A 98 -6.13 6.07 -8.29
C ASN A 98 -5.13 7.19 -8.58
N ARG A 99 -3.97 7.18 -7.91
CA ARG A 99 -2.91 8.16 -8.18
C ARG A 99 -2.34 8.02 -9.59
N SER A 100 -2.22 6.80 -10.12
CA SER A 100 -1.81 6.59 -11.53
C SER A 100 -2.86 7.14 -12.49
N MET A 101 -4.13 6.79 -12.29
CA MET A 101 -5.25 7.28 -13.10
C MET A 101 -5.37 8.81 -13.08
N ALA A 102 -5.19 9.43 -11.92
CA ALA A 102 -5.24 10.88 -11.78
C ALA A 102 -4.14 11.58 -12.59
N ARG A 103 -2.90 11.05 -12.59
CA ARG A 103 -1.79 11.58 -13.39
C ARG A 103 -2.00 11.42 -14.88
N ARG A 104 -2.56 10.28 -15.29
CA ARG A 104 -2.78 9.91 -16.70
C ARG A 104 -4.12 10.40 -17.25
N GLU A 105 -4.92 11.07 -16.43
CA GLU A 105 -6.26 11.54 -16.76
C GLU A 105 -7.20 10.42 -17.25
N CYS A 106 -7.00 9.19 -16.78
CA CYS A 106 -7.84 8.03 -17.13
C CYS A 106 -9.32 8.31 -16.77
N GLY A 107 -10.23 8.01 -17.69
CA GLY A 107 -11.68 8.19 -17.49
C GLY A 107 -12.18 9.63 -17.57
N LYS A 108 -11.30 10.61 -17.84
CA LYS A 108 -11.74 11.97 -18.16
C LYS A 108 -12.12 12.07 -19.65
N PRO A 109 -13.19 12.81 -20.01
CA PRO A 109 -13.44 13.12 -21.40
C PRO A 109 -12.24 13.89 -21.96
N ALA A 110 -11.81 13.52 -23.18
CA ALA A 110 -10.72 14.21 -23.86
C ALA A 110 -11.00 15.72 -23.86
N LYS A 111 -10.08 16.52 -23.31
CA LYS A 111 -10.23 17.98 -23.32
C LYS A 111 -10.29 18.42 -24.79
N PRO A 112 -11.33 19.16 -25.22
CA PRO A 112 -11.37 19.66 -26.59
C PRO A 112 -10.15 20.55 -26.82
N ASN A 113 -9.38 20.24 -27.87
CA ASN A 113 -8.19 20.99 -28.26
C ASN A 113 -8.57 22.44 -28.57
N LYS A 114 -8.40 23.35 -27.60
CA LYS A 114 -8.47 24.81 -27.81
C LYS A 114 -7.18 25.33 -28.46
N LEU A 115 -6.72 24.67 -29.51
CA LEU A 115 -5.58 25.09 -30.33
C LEU A 115 -5.90 25.05 -31.83
N GLY A 116 -7.18 25.23 -32.18
CA GLY A 116 -7.54 25.81 -33.47
C GLY A 116 -7.22 27.30 -33.46
N LEU A 117 -5.95 27.65 -33.67
CA LEU A 117 -5.60 28.99 -34.14
C LEU A 117 -6.30 29.15 -35.48
N THR A 118 -7.35 29.96 -35.51
CA THR A 118 -7.91 30.53 -36.73
C THR A 118 -6.82 31.38 -37.37
N GLY A 119 -6.17 30.83 -38.39
CA GLY A 119 -5.45 31.60 -39.40
C GLY A 119 -6.42 32.17 -40.42
#